data_AF-A0A212SD88-F1
#
_entry.id   AF-A0A212SD88-F1
#
_cell.length_a   1.000
_cell.length_b   1.000
_cell.length_c   1.000
_cell.angle_alpha   90.00
_cell.angle_beta   90.00
_cell.angle_gamma   90.00
#
_symmetry.space_group_name_H-M   'P 1'
#
loop_
_entity.id
_entity.type
_entity.pdbx_description
1 polymer ?
#
loop_
_entity_poly.entity_id
_entity_poly.type
_entity_poly.pdbx_seq_one_letter_code
_entity_poly.pdbx_strand_id
1 'polypeptide(L)'
;FLAIFPQNRDLQRGFAALRAAREEDNHISVKLRASFATWSKAGDTRALRRRASTLAQRIEGWGGCKASRMAGDPLEGVMSTVPGIALASTGNPSLALLGEALPMLPWNHTVSPWAEGSVLFRLPSGAIWPYDPAGGSKRPVVIDVFVAPPGSGKSVIANTINLGLCLSSAVLGGATPKLPMIGKLDIGPSAEGFVRLVREKLGPEREHEAIYVKMQFAPGYEFNIFDLQVGCEEPLPLERAFLETFLSLLTLPPDTSKPFEGLVQMIKLVIDEAYRRCKDVPGGHPVHAIEQIDEIDVVRLFDFRLWRPA
;
A
#
# COMPACT_ATOMS: atom_id res chain seq x y z
N PHE A 1 -21.87 -31.38 -45.10
CA PHE A 1 -21.15 -32.60 -44.67
C PHE A 1 -21.09 -32.76 -43.14
N LEU A 2 -20.65 -31.75 -42.37
CA LEU A 2 -20.59 -31.82 -40.89
C LEU A 2 -21.96 -31.89 -40.16
N ALA A 3 -23.06 -31.63 -40.85
CA ALA A 3 -24.42 -31.52 -40.30
C ALA A 3 -25.15 -32.85 -40.06
N ILE A 4 -24.58 -33.96 -40.51
CA ILE A 4 -25.28 -35.26 -40.54
C ILE A 4 -25.20 -35.97 -39.17
N PHE A 5 -24.24 -35.60 -38.31
CA PHE A 5 -24.03 -36.25 -37.02
C PHE A 5 -24.50 -35.38 -35.85
N PRO A 6 -25.40 -35.86 -34.98
CA PRO A 6 -25.90 -35.12 -33.81
C PRO A 6 -24.80 -34.64 -32.85
N GLN A 7 -23.66 -35.32 -32.82
CA GLN A 7 -22.49 -34.97 -32.00
C GLN A 7 -21.79 -33.67 -32.46
N ASN A 8 -22.05 -33.20 -33.69
CA ASN A 8 -21.43 -31.99 -34.24
C ASN A 8 -22.23 -30.71 -34.02
N ARG A 9 -23.36 -30.77 -33.28
CA ARG A 9 -24.23 -29.59 -33.06
C ARG A 9 -23.48 -28.42 -32.41
N ASP A 10 -22.56 -28.70 -31.50
CA ASP A 10 -21.77 -27.65 -30.83
C ASP A 10 -20.76 -27.00 -31.79
N LEU A 11 -20.14 -27.77 -32.68
CA LEU A 11 -19.28 -27.24 -33.74
C LEU A 11 -20.08 -26.35 -34.69
N GLN A 12 -21.29 -26.76 -35.07
CA GLN A 12 -22.18 -25.95 -35.92
C GLN A 12 -22.56 -24.64 -35.25
N ARG A 13 -22.92 -24.68 -33.95
CA ARG A 13 -23.23 -23.49 -33.16
C ARG A 13 -22.03 -22.54 -33.11
N GLY A 14 -20.83 -23.06 -32.88
CA GLY A 14 -19.59 -22.27 -32.90
C GLY A 14 -19.36 -21.57 -34.24
N PHE A 15 -19.47 -22.30 -35.36
CA PHE A 15 -19.32 -21.69 -36.69
C PHE A 15 -20.43 -20.67 -37.02
N ALA A 16 -21.66 -20.92 -36.60
CA ALA A 16 -22.76 -19.97 -36.78
C ALA A 16 -22.52 -18.69 -35.98
N ALA A 17 -22.09 -18.80 -34.72
CA ALA A 17 -21.74 -17.65 -33.88
C ALA A 17 -20.60 -16.82 -34.48
N LEU A 18 -19.55 -17.47 -34.99
CA LEU A 18 -18.44 -16.79 -35.66
C LEU A 18 -18.85 -16.09 -36.96
N ARG A 19 -19.82 -16.65 -37.70
CA ARG A 19 -20.38 -15.98 -38.89
C ARG A 19 -21.22 -14.76 -38.51
N ALA A 20 -22.10 -14.90 -37.52
CA ALA A 20 -22.89 -13.79 -37.00
C ALA A 20 -21.99 -12.63 -36.53
N ALA A 21 -20.97 -12.93 -35.72
CA ALA A 21 -20.00 -11.93 -35.26
C ALA A 21 -19.24 -11.23 -36.41
N ARG A 22 -19.04 -11.92 -37.54
CA ARG A 22 -18.44 -11.31 -38.73
C ARG A 22 -19.42 -10.42 -39.50
N GLU A 23 -20.68 -10.84 -39.60
CA GLU A 23 -21.72 -10.14 -40.36
C GLU A 23 -22.25 -8.91 -39.61
N GLU A 24 -22.42 -9.01 -38.29
CA GLU A 24 -22.98 -7.97 -37.43
C GLU A 24 -21.92 -6.94 -37.01
N ASP A 25 -20.77 -7.41 -36.52
CA ASP A 25 -19.76 -6.56 -35.86
C ASP A 25 -18.47 -6.40 -36.69
N ASN A 26 -18.41 -6.97 -37.91
CA ASN A 26 -17.22 -7.00 -38.76
C ASN A 26 -15.98 -7.58 -38.05
N HIS A 27 -16.17 -8.54 -37.15
CA HIS A 27 -15.09 -9.15 -36.38
C HIS A 27 -14.16 -10.03 -37.24
N ILE A 28 -12.87 -10.03 -36.87
CA ILE A 28 -11.82 -10.86 -37.49
C ILE A 28 -11.58 -12.09 -36.62
N SER A 29 -11.69 -13.29 -37.21
CA SER A 29 -11.30 -14.53 -36.55
C SER A 29 -9.81 -14.80 -36.74
N VAL A 30 -9.15 -15.25 -35.68
CA VAL A 30 -7.72 -15.61 -35.66
C VAL A 30 -7.51 -17.02 -35.15
N LYS A 31 -6.37 -17.59 -35.55
CA LYS A 31 -5.90 -18.88 -35.02
C LYS A 31 -5.24 -18.63 -33.67
N LEU A 32 -5.88 -19.07 -32.59
CA LEU A 32 -5.34 -19.00 -31.23
C LEU A 32 -4.71 -20.35 -30.85
N ARG A 33 -3.52 -20.28 -30.25
CA ARG A 33 -2.85 -21.44 -29.63
C ARG A 33 -2.26 -20.98 -28.30
N ALA A 34 -2.31 -21.85 -27.30
CA ALA A 34 -1.74 -21.59 -25.99
C ALA A 34 -0.90 -22.79 -25.54
N SER A 35 0.31 -22.51 -25.07
CA SER A 35 1.21 -23.47 -24.43
C SER A 35 1.49 -23.00 -23.01
N PHE A 36 1.52 -23.92 -22.04
CA PHE A 36 1.80 -23.61 -20.64
C PHE A 36 2.95 -24.49 -20.14
N ALA A 37 3.88 -23.89 -19.38
CA ALA A 37 4.98 -24.60 -18.73
C ALA A 37 4.95 -24.42 -17.22
N THR A 38 5.54 -25.39 -16.52
CA THR A 38 5.89 -25.30 -15.11
C THR A 38 7.28 -25.88 -14.88
N TRP A 39 7.90 -25.58 -13.75
CA TRP A 39 9.29 -25.93 -13.46
C TRP A 39 9.46 -26.39 -12.00
N SER A 40 10.59 -27.06 -11.73
CA SER A 40 11.07 -27.44 -10.40
C SER A 40 12.60 -27.38 -10.35
N LYS A 41 13.19 -27.56 -9.16
CA LYS A 41 14.64 -27.74 -9.05
C LYS A 41 15.04 -29.03 -9.76
N ALA A 42 16.24 -29.03 -10.35
CA ALA A 42 16.82 -30.22 -10.97
C ALA A 42 16.86 -31.37 -9.94
N GLY A 43 16.45 -32.56 -10.36
CA GLY A 43 16.34 -33.75 -9.50
C GLY A 43 15.01 -33.88 -8.72
N ASP A 44 14.26 -32.80 -8.50
CA ASP A 44 12.97 -32.85 -7.78
C ASP A 44 11.80 -33.18 -8.73
N THR A 45 11.78 -34.42 -9.19
CA THR A 45 10.76 -34.94 -10.12
C THR A 45 9.37 -35.03 -9.47
N ARG A 46 9.31 -35.21 -8.14
CA ARG A 46 8.05 -35.29 -7.41
C ARG A 46 7.34 -33.93 -7.39
N ALA A 47 8.06 -32.85 -7.08
CA ALA A 47 7.50 -31.51 -7.14
C ALA A 47 7.09 -31.14 -8.57
N LEU A 48 7.88 -31.51 -9.58
CA LEU A 48 7.54 -31.26 -10.98
C LEU A 48 6.21 -31.91 -11.38
N ARG A 49 6.04 -33.20 -11.08
CA ARG A 49 4.80 -33.95 -11.37
C ARG A 49 3.61 -33.35 -10.66
N ARG A 50 3.75 -32.95 -9.39
CA ARG A 50 2.69 -32.29 -8.63
C ARG A 50 2.29 -30.96 -9.29
N ARG A 51 3.26 -30.10 -9.59
CA ARG A 51 3.02 -28.79 -10.23
C ARG A 51 2.40 -28.94 -11.62
N ALA A 52 2.87 -29.88 -12.43
CA ALA A 52 2.30 -30.18 -13.74
C ALA A 52 0.84 -30.65 -13.64
N SER A 53 0.53 -31.48 -12.63
CA SER A 53 -0.85 -31.89 -12.36
C SER A 53 -1.74 -30.72 -11.93
N THR A 54 -1.25 -29.88 -11.02
CA THR A 54 -1.98 -28.68 -10.59
C THR A 54 -2.21 -27.71 -11.75
N LEU A 55 -1.22 -27.53 -12.62
CA LEU A 55 -1.34 -26.67 -13.80
C LEU A 55 -2.40 -27.20 -14.78
N ALA A 56 -2.35 -28.49 -15.12
CA ALA A 56 -3.34 -29.12 -15.99
C ALA A 56 -4.76 -28.98 -15.44
N GLN A 57 -4.95 -29.27 -14.14
CA GLN A 57 -6.25 -29.13 -13.47
C GLN A 57 -6.77 -27.69 -13.50
N ARG A 58 -5.90 -26.68 -13.31
CA ARG A 58 -6.28 -25.27 -13.37
C ARG A 58 -6.71 -24.85 -14.78
N ILE A 59 -6.00 -25.30 -15.81
CA ILE A 59 -6.35 -25.05 -17.21
C ILE A 59 -7.69 -25.71 -17.55
N GLU A 60 -7.89 -26.96 -17.12
CA GLU A 60 -9.16 -27.69 -17.34
C GLU A 60 -10.34 -27.03 -16.60
N GLY A 61 -10.06 -26.28 -15.54
CA GLY A 61 -11.05 -25.43 -14.87
C GLY A 61 -11.57 -24.25 -15.70
N TRP A 62 -10.93 -23.90 -16.83
CA TRP A 62 -11.35 -22.82 -17.72
C TRP A 62 -12.49 -23.21 -18.66
N GLY A 63 -13.61 -23.67 -18.11
CA GLY A 63 -14.88 -23.75 -18.84
C GLY A 63 -14.84 -24.57 -20.12
N GLY A 64 -14.17 -25.74 -20.12
CA GLY A 64 -14.17 -26.70 -21.25
C GLY A 64 -12.81 -26.93 -21.92
N CYS A 65 -11.73 -26.29 -21.46
CA CYS A 65 -10.39 -26.58 -21.94
C CYS A 65 -9.94 -28.00 -21.56
N LYS A 66 -9.15 -28.64 -22.44
CA LYS A 66 -8.45 -29.90 -22.15
C LYS A 66 -6.95 -29.67 -22.26
N ALA A 67 -6.20 -30.07 -21.23
CA ALA A 67 -4.75 -29.98 -21.25
C ALA A 67 -4.15 -31.30 -21.71
N SER A 68 -3.25 -31.26 -22.71
CA SER A 68 -2.39 -32.41 -23.04
C SER A 68 -1.03 -32.23 -22.38
N ARG A 69 -0.52 -33.28 -21.74
CA ARG A 69 0.85 -33.31 -21.18
C ARG A 69 1.86 -33.94 -22.12
N MET A 70 1.39 -34.54 -23.22
CA MET A 70 2.26 -35.16 -24.20
C MET A 70 2.76 -34.09 -25.16
N ALA A 71 4.04 -33.76 -25.06
CA ALA A 71 4.77 -33.03 -26.09
C ALA A 71 5.32 -34.04 -27.09
N GLY A 72 5.17 -33.79 -28.39
CA GLY A 72 5.81 -34.59 -29.43
C GLY A 72 7.32 -34.43 -29.35
N ASP A 73 7.80 -33.21 -29.61
CA ASP A 73 9.16 -32.78 -29.29
C ASP A 73 9.17 -32.01 -27.96
N PRO A 74 9.84 -32.52 -26.91
CA PRO A 74 9.97 -31.82 -25.63
C PRO A 74 10.67 -30.46 -25.73
N LEU A 75 11.65 -30.31 -26.62
CA LEU A 75 12.36 -29.04 -26.81
C LEU A 75 11.43 -28.01 -27.44
N GLU A 76 10.75 -28.38 -28.53
CA GLU A 76 9.74 -27.52 -29.17
C GLU A 76 8.61 -27.17 -28.19
N GLY A 77 8.17 -28.14 -27.38
CA GLY A 77 7.21 -27.93 -26.30
C GLY A 77 7.64 -26.84 -25.33
N VAL A 78 8.88 -26.90 -24.81
CA VAL A 78 9.42 -25.87 -23.92
C VAL A 78 9.59 -24.53 -24.63
N MET A 79 10.21 -24.52 -25.81
CA MET A 79 10.44 -23.29 -26.59
C MET A 79 9.11 -22.58 -26.91
N SER A 80 8.05 -23.34 -27.20
CA SER A 80 6.70 -22.81 -27.48
C SER A 80 6.05 -22.08 -26.30
N THR A 81 6.55 -22.25 -25.08
CA THR A 81 6.03 -21.62 -23.86
C THR A 81 6.76 -20.34 -23.50
N VAL A 82 7.91 -20.05 -24.14
CA VAL A 82 8.69 -18.85 -23.89
C VAL A 82 8.29 -17.75 -24.88
N PRO A 83 7.75 -16.61 -24.40
CA PRO A 83 7.38 -15.50 -25.29
C PRO A 83 8.57 -15.04 -26.14
N GLY A 84 8.35 -14.88 -27.44
CA GLY A 84 9.35 -14.35 -28.38
C GLY A 84 10.41 -15.34 -28.87
N ILE A 85 10.46 -16.57 -28.35
CA ILE A 85 11.44 -17.58 -28.81
C ILE A 85 10.86 -18.46 -29.92
N ALA A 86 9.65 -18.97 -29.74
CA ALA A 86 9.03 -19.83 -30.75
C ALA A 86 8.22 -19.03 -31.77
N LEU A 87 8.43 -19.30 -33.06
CA LEU A 87 7.64 -18.75 -34.16
C LEU A 87 6.22 -19.38 -34.25
N ALA A 88 6.02 -20.54 -33.62
CA ALA A 88 4.74 -21.23 -33.58
C ALA A 88 4.57 -22.00 -32.27
N SER A 89 3.32 -22.06 -31.78
CA SER A 89 2.96 -22.91 -30.64
C SER A 89 2.63 -24.33 -31.09
N THR A 90 3.06 -25.32 -30.28
CA THR A 90 2.73 -26.75 -30.40
C THR A 90 1.32 -27.08 -29.90
N GLY A 91 0.62 -26.10 -29.31
CA GLY A 91 -0.75 -26.25 -28.85
C GLY A 91 -1.75 -26.49 -29.99
N ASN A 92 -2.85 -27.17 -29.67
CA ASN A 92 -3.93 -27.39 -30.62
C ASN A 92 -4.52 -26.04 -31.07
N PRO A 93 -4.63 -25.77 -32.39
CA PRO A 93 -5.24 -24.55 -32.89
C PRO A 93 -6.73 -24.50 -32.52
N SER A 94 -7.14 -23.37 -31.98
CA SER A 94 -8.55 -22.98 -31.85
C SER A 94 -8.82 -21.74 -32.70
N LEU A 95 -10.09 -21.53 -33.03
CA LEU A 95 -10.57 -20.31 -33.68
C LEU A 95 -11.11 -19.38 -32.60
N ALA A 96 -10.59 -18.16 -32.53
CA ALA A 96 -11.01 -17.14 -31.57
C ALA A 96 -11.28 -15.82 -32.29
N LEU A 97 -12.12 -14.97 -31.70
CA LEU A 97 -12.29 -13.60 -32.15
C LEU A 97 -11.06 -12.79 -31.76
N LEU A 98 -10.53 -11.96 -32.67
CA LEU A 98 -9.35 -11.13 -32.40
C LEU A 98 -9.55 -10.25 -31.15
N GLY A 99 -10.73 -9.67 -30.99
CA GLY A 99 -11.09 -8.82 -29.86
C GLY A 99 -11.11 -9.56 -28.51
N GLU A 100 -11.34 -10.87 -28.51
CA GLU A 100 -11.28 -11.72 -27.32
C GLU A 100 -9.87 -12.29 -27.10
N ALA A 101 -9.17 -12.61 -28.18
CA ALA A 101 -7.84 -13.22 -28.12
C ALA A 101 -6.76 -12.24 -27.61
N LEU A 102 -6.82 -10.97 -28.00
CA LEU A 102 -5.83 -9.97 -27.60
C LEU A 102 -5.80 -9.72 -26.07
N PRO A 103 -6.94 -9.52 -25.37
CA PRO A 103 -6.97 -9.42 -23.92
C PRO A 103 -6.45 -10.65 -23.17
N MET A 104 -6.50 -11.83 -23.79
CA MET A 104 -5.99 -13.08 -23.20
C MET A 104 -4.46 -13.24 -23.31
N LEU A 105 -3.78 -12.40 -24.10
CA LEU A 105 -2.34 -12.45 -24.24
C LEU A 105 -1.64 -12.01 -22.94
N PRO A 106 -0.50 -12.61 -22.58
CA PRO A 106 0.19 -12.36 -21.31
C PRO A 106 0.91 -11.00 -21.24
N TRP A 107 0.60 -10.03 -22.13
CA TRP A 107 1.34 -8.78 -22.26
C TRP A 107 0.87 -7.67 -21.32
N ASN A 108 -0.39 -7.71 -20.90
CA ASN A 108 -1.01 -6.68 -20.06
C ASN A 108 -1.22 -7.13 -18.60
N HIS A 109 -0.83 -8.36 -18.27
CA HIS A 109 -0.99 -8.89 -16.92
C HIS A 109 0.23 -8.54 -16.08
N THR A 110 0.05 -7.64 -15.13
CA THR A 110 1.00 -7.46 -14.04
C THR A 110 0.75 -8.55 -13.00
N VAL A 111 1.80 -8.96 -12.29
CA VAL A 111 1.70 -9.84 -11.12
C VAL A 111 2.35 -9.15 -9.93
N SER A 112 1.90 -9.49 -8.72
CA SER A 112 2.49 -8.92 -7.51
C SER A 112 3.98 -9.25 -7.43
N PRO A 113 4.85 -8.27 -7.14
CA PRO A 113 6.25 -8.55 -6.83
C PRO A 113 6.41 -9.26 -5.47
N TRP A 114 5.35 -9.28 -4.64
CA TRP A 114 5.35 -10.00 -3.37
C TRP A 114 4.73 -11.40 -3.54
N ALA A 115 5.45 -12.41 -3.07
CA ALA A 115 4.91 -13.77 -2.98
C ALA A 115 3.88 -13.89 -1.84
N GLU A 116 4.10 -13.14 -0.77
CA GLU A 116 3.27 -13.08 0.43
C GLU A 116 3.17 -11.62 0.89
N GLY A 117 2.07 -11.26 1.56
CA GLY A 117 1.85 -9.91 2.05
C GLY A 117 0.68 -9.88 3.03
N SER A 118 0.76 -9.00 4.03
CA SER A 118 -0.27 -8.86 5.06
C SER A 118 -1.52 -8.12 4.57
N VAL A 119 -1.45 -7.48 3.41
CA VAL A 119 -2.59 -6.88 2.73
C VAL A 119 -2.83 -7.62 1.41
N LEU A 120 -4.08 -7.97 1.13
CA LEU A 120 -4.46 -8.60 -0.13
C LEU A 120 -5.29 -7.62 -0.96
N PHE A 121 -4.71 -7.17 -2.06
CA PHE A 121 -5.44 -6.44 -3.09
C PHE A 121 -6.00 -7.41 -4.15
N ARG A 122 -6.83 -6.87 -5.03
CA ARG A 122 -7.39 -7.60 -6.16
C ARG A 122 -7.16 -6.80 -7.43
N LEU A 123 -6.62 -7.46 -8.45
CA LEU A 123 -6.51 -6.89 -9.78
C LEU A 123 -7.89 -6.74 -10.43
N PRO A 124 -8.06 -5.87 -11.44
CA PRO A 124 -9.27 -5.83 -12.25
C PRO A 124 -9.67 -7.18 -12.85
N SER A 125 -8.70 -8.07 -13.11
CA SER A 125 -8.92 -9.43 -13.58
C SER A 125 -9.46 -10.40 -12.51
N GLY A 126 -9.59 -9.97 -11.26
CA GLY A 126 -10.01 -10.79 -10.12
C GLY A 126 -8.89 -11.55 -9.42
N ALA A 127 -7.67 -11.54 -9.97
CA ALA A 127 -6.52 -12.19 -9.37
C ALA A 127 -6.12 -11.53 -8.03
N ILE A 128 -5.71 -12.34 -7.06
CA ILE A 128 -5.21 -11.87 -5.77
C ILE A 128 -3.83 -11.23 -5.99
N TRP A 129 -3.63 -10.07 -5.37
CA TRP A 129 -2.39 -9.32 -5.40
C TRP A 129 -1.90 -9.08 -3.97
N PRO A 130 -0.98 -9.91 -3.46
CA PRO A 130 -0.39 -9.70 -2.14
C PRO A 130 0.39 -8.38 -2.11
N TYR A 131 0.31 -7.67 -0.99
CA TYR A 131 1.05 -6.45 -0.70
C TYR A 131 1.64 -6.53 0.70
N ASP A 132 2.94 -6.26 0.82
CA ASP A 132 3.61 -6.14 2.10
C ASP A 132 3.94 -4.67 2.38
N PRO A 133 3.21 -4.02 3.31
CA PRO A 133 3.45 -2.63 3.71
C PRO A 133 4.85 -2.39 4.29
N ALA A 134 5.50 -3.41 4.85
CA ALA A 134 6.85 -3.26 5.40
C ALA A 134 7.92 -3.08 4.32
N GLY A 135 7.58 -3.25 3.04
CA GLY A 135 8.48 -3.10 1.89
C GLY A 135 9.49 -4.25 1.72
N GLY A 136 9.89 -4.89 2.81
CA GLY A 136 10.85 -6.00 2.84
C GLY A 136 12.15 -5.66 2.11
N SER A 137 12.79 -6.65 1.48
CA SER A 137 13.99 -6.43 0.66
C SER A 137 13.71 -5.78 -0.71
N LYS A 138 12.44 -5.58 -1.08
CA LYS A 138 12.06 -5.12 -2.42
C LYS A 138 11.87 -3.61 -2.51
N ARG A 139 11.52 -2.95 -1.40
CA ARG A 139 11.31 -1.50 -1.33
C ARG A 139 12.03 -0.92 -0.11
N PRO A 140 13.20 -0.29 -0.29
CA PRO A 140 13.93 0.31 0.83
C PRO A 140 13.22 1.54 1.41
N VAL A 141 12.40 2.23 0.61
CA VAL A 141 11.59 3.38 1.02
C VAL A 141 10.19 3.21 0.45
N VAL A 142 9.17 3.46 1.28
CA VAL A 142 7.75 3.37 0.91
C VAL A 142 7.09 4.72 1.17
N ILE A 143 6.52 5.31 0.11
CA ILE A 143 5.74 6.55 0.17
C ILE A 143 4.45 6.27 -0.60
N ASP A 144 3.32 6.29 0.10
CA ASP A 144 2.01 6.03 -0.47
C ASP A 144 1.20 7.33 -0.52
N VAL A 145 0.68 7.68 -1.71
CA VAL A 145 -0.14 8.89 -1.93
C VAL A 145 -1.52 8.48 -2.43
N PHE A 146 -2.55 8.84 -1.67
CA PHE A 146 -3.95 8.53 -2.01
C PHE A 146 -4.70 9.80 -2.41
N VAL A 147 -5.06 9.92 -3.68
CA VAL A 147 -5.83 11.05 -4.22
C VAL A 147 -7.22 10.57 -4.62
N ALA A 148 -8.25 11.13 -4.00
CA ALA A 148 -9.64 10.85 -4.35
C ALA A 148 -10.58 11.91 -3.76
N PRO A 149 -11.82 12.05 -4.25
CA PRO A 149 -12.87 12.85 -3.61
C PRO A 149 -13.23 12.37 -2.19
N PRO A 150 -13.81 13.23 -1.33
CA PRO A 150 -14.37 12.81 -0.04
C PRO A 150 -15.33 11.62 -0.19
N GLY A 151 -15.30 10.67 0.74
CA GLY A 151 -16.16 9.47 0.71
C GLY A 151 -15.68 8.31 -0.18
N SER A 152 -14.62 8.47 -0.99
CA SER A 152 -14.13 7.40 -1.88
C SER A 152 -13.30 6.29 -1.21
N GLY A 153 -13.28 6.20 0.13
CA GLY A 153 -12.58 5.13 0.84
C GLY A 153 -11.08 5.30 1.08
N LYS A 154 -10.52 6.51 0.90
CA LYS A 154 -9.08 6.79 1.17
C LYS A 154 -8.63 6.34 2.56
N SER A 155 -9.38 6.75 3.60
CA SER A 155 -9.10 6.39 4.99
C SER A 155 -9.22 4.89 5.24
N VAL A 156 -10.11 4.20 4.52
CA VAL A 156 -10.27 2.74 4.62
C VAL A 156 -8.99 2.07 4.14
N ILE A 157 -8.51 2.42 2.93
CA ILE A 157 -7.27 1.85 2.39
C ILE A 157 -6.07 2.18 3.28
N ALA A 158 -5.92 3.43 3.72
CA ALA A 158 -4.83 3.83 4.60
C ALA A 158 -4.84 3.04 5.92
N ASN A 159 -5.99 2.86 6.55
CA ASN A 159 -6.11 2.05 7.77
C ASN A 159 -5.89 0.56 7.51
N THR A 160 -6.32 0.03 6.36
CA THR A 160 -6.03 -1.35 5.95
C THR A 160 -4.52 -1.58 5.83
N ILE A 161 -3.79 -0.63 5.26
CA ILE A 161 -2.33 -0.70 5.14
C ILE A 161 -1.67 -0.61 6.52
N ASN A 162 -2.10 0.31 7.38
CA ASN A 162 -1.59 0.40 8.76
C ASN A 162 -1.82 -0.89 9.55
N LEU A 163 -3.01 -1.48 9.46
CA LEU A 163 -3.31 -2.78 10.06
C LEU A 163 -2.44 -3.89 9.44
N GLY A 164 -2.27 -3.87 8.12
CA GLY A 164 -1.36 -4.76 7.43
C GLY A 164 0.08 -4.63 7.93
N LEU A 165 0.54 -3.42 8.25
CA LEU A 165 1.88 -3.21 8.81
C LEU A 165 2.01 -3.87 10.19
N CYS A 166 1.00 -3.72 11.06
CA CYS A 166 0.93 -4.41 12.36
C CYS A 166 0.93 -5.94 12.24
N LEU A 167 0.43 -6.48 11.12
CA LEU A 167 0.35 -7.91 10.81
C LEU A 167 1.47 -8.39 9.88
N SER A 168 2.44 -7.53 9.55
CA SER A 168 3.48 -7.85 8.59
C SER A 168 4.45 -8.88 9.13
N SER A 169 5.14 -9.58 8.21
CA SER A 169 6.17 -10.56 8.56
C SER A 169 7.34 -9.94 9.34
N ALA A 170 7.61 -8.65 9.13
CA ALA A 170 8.62 -7.90 9.89
C ALA A 170 8.26 -7.78 11.38
N VAL A 171 6.97 -7.70 11.71
CA VAL A 171 6.47 -7.60 13.08
C VAL A 171 6.31 -8.99 13.71
N LEU A 172 5.77 -9.95 12.96
CA LEU A 172 5.45 -11.29 13.47
C LEU A 172 6.61 -12.29 13.40
N GLY A 173 7.66 -12.00 12.64
CA GLY A 173 8.80 -12.90 12.41
C GLY A 173 9.89 -12.87 13.50
N GLY A 174 9.79 -11.95 14.46
CA GLY A 174 10.72 -11.84 15.59
C GLY A 174 10.35 -12.74 16.77
N ALA A 175 11.30 -12.98 17.69
CA ALA A 175 11.07 -13.75 18.92
C ALA A 175 9.99 -13.12 19.85
N THR A 176 9.82 -11.80 19.77
CA THR A 176 8.75 -11.04 20.44
C THR A 176 8.11 -10.08 19.44
N PRO A 177 6.84 -10.26 19.07
CA PRO A 177 6.14 -9.33 18.20
C PRO A 177 6.04 -7.95 18.84
N LYS A 178 6.59 -6.92 18.19
CA LYS A 178 6.50 -5.52 18.61
C LYS A 178 5.74 -4.72 17.58
N LEU A 179 4.79 -3.90 18.04
CA LEU A 179 4.05 -3.04 17.14
C LEU A 179 4.99 -2.06 16.44
N PRO A 180 4.77 -1.81 15.13
CA PRO A 180 5.50 -0.77 14.43
C PRO A 180 5.07 0.60 14.96
N MET A 181 6.00 1.55 14.97
CA MET A 181 5.68 2.94 15.32
C MET A 181 4.83 3.56 14.21
N ILE A 182 3.57 3.85 14.51
CA ILE A 182 2.62 4.45 13.57
C ILE A 182 2.13 5.79 14.15
N GLY A 183 2.49 6.89 13.49
CA GLY A 183 1.90 8.21 13.74
C GLY A 183 0.85 8.54 12.67
N LYS A 184 -0.35 8.93 13.09
CA LYS A 184 -1.43 9.35 12.17
C LYS A 184 -2.03 10.68 12.63
N LEU A 185 -1.87 11.71 11.80
CA LEU A 185 -2.56 12.98 11.93
C LEU A 185 -3.74 13.00 10.94
N ASP A 186 -4.93 13.33 11.42
CA ASP A 186 -6.16 13.18 10.65
C ASP A 186 -7.15 14.30 10.93
N ILE A 187 -7.89 14.70 9.90
CA ILE A 187 -9.00 15.66 10.01
C ILE A 187 -10.28 14.85 10.07
N GLY A 188 -10.75 14.59 11.29
CA GLY A 188 -11.92 13.77 11.58
C GLY A 188 -11.56 12.44 12.28
N PRO A 189 -12.56 11.62 12.64
CA PRO A 189 -12.34 10.44 13.49
C PRO A 189 -11.91 9.18 12.72
N SER A 190 -11.27 9.30 11.56
CA SER A 190 -11.00 8.10 10.72
C SER A 190 -9.93 7.18 11.32
N ALA A 191 -9.10 7.67 12.24
CA ALA A 191 -8.13 6.87 12.98
C ALA A 191 -8.70 6.09 14.17
N GLU A 192 -9.83 6.53 14.74
CA GLU A 192 -10.36 6.03 16.02
C GLU A 192 -10.60 4.51 15.99
N GLY A 193 -11.29 4.03 14.96
CA GLY A 193 -11.60 2.60 14.84
C GLY A 193 -10.35 1.72 14.71
N PHE A 194 -9.30 2.21 14.03
CA PHE A 194 -8.03 1.50 13.91
C PHE A 194 -7.32 1.41 15.26
N VAL A 195 -7.16 2.54 15.96
CA VAL A 195 -6.48 2.57 17.26
C VAL A 195 -7.23 1.71 18.27
N ARG A 196 -8.57 1.83 18.33
CA ARG A 196 -9.39 1.04 19.23
C ARG A 196 -9.25 -0.47 18.97
N LEU A 197 -9.22 -0.89 17.70
CA LEU A 197 -9.00 -2.29 17.34
C LEU A 197 -7.65 -2.80 17.85
N VAL A 198 -6.58 -2.03 17.65
CA VAL A 198 -5.23 -2.40 18.13
C VAL A 198 -5.22 -2.48 19.65
N ARG A 199 -5.79 -1.47 20.32
CA ARG A 199 -5.88 -1.38 21.78
C ARG A 199 -6.62 -2.55 22.41
N GLU A 200 -7.78 -2.92 21.87
CA GLU A 200 -8.57 -4.09 22.31
C GLU A 200 -7.82 -5.41 22.12
N LYS A 201 -6.95 -5.51 21.11
CA LYS A 201 -6.15 -6.73 20.85
C LYS A 201 -4.89 -6.83 21.69
N LEU A 202 -4.33 -5.72 22.16
CA LEU A 202 -3.16 -5.69 23.05
C LEU A 202 -3.50 -6.15 24.48
N GLY A 203 -4.75 -5.90 24.91
CA GLY A 203 -5.20 -6.20 26.27
C GLY A 203 -4.75 -5.16 27.30
N PRO A 204 -5.16 -5.31 28.58
CA PRO A 204 -5.03 -4.25 29.59
C PRO A 204 -3.60 -3.83 29.88
N GLU A 205 -2.64 -4.76 29.89
CA GLU A 205 -1.23 -4.47 30.23
C GLU A 205 -0.53 -3.61 29.18
N ARG A 206 -1.00 -3.65 27.93
CA ARG A 206 -0.35 -3.04 26.77
C ARG A 206 -1.23 -2.02 26.06
N GLU A 207 -2.39 -1.70 26.61
CA GLU A 207 -3.34 -0.72 26.06
C GLU A 207 -2.69 0.66 25.82
N HIS A 208 -1.71 1.02 26.66
CA HIS A 208 -0.95 2.27 26.55
C HIS A 208 -0.10 2.40 25.28
N GLU A 209 0.19 1.31 24.56
CA GLU A 209 0.94 1.35 23.29
C GLU A 209 0.11 1.93 22.12
N ALA A 210 -1.21 2.06 22.28
CA ALA A 210 -2.12 2.54 21.23
C ALA A 210 -3.01 3.67 21.75
N ILE A 211 -2.67 4.91 21.39
CA ILE A 211 -3.32 6.12 21.91
C ILE A 211 -4.07 6.84 20.78
N TYR A 212 -5.33 7.20 21.04
CA TYR A 212 -6.12 8.08 20.19
C TYR A 212 -6.43 9.37 20.93
N VAL A 213 -5.94 10.48 20.41
CA VAL A 213 -6.16 11.82 20.96
C VAL A 213 -6.97 12.63 19.97
N LYS A 214 -8.15 13.09 20.37
CA LYS A 214 -8.91 14.09 19.63
C LYS A 214 -8.54 15.47 20.18
N MET A 215 -7.75 16.22 19.42
CA MET A 215 -7.35 17.58 19.80
C MET A 215 -8.58 18.47 20.03
N GLN A 216 -8.58 19.20 21.14
CA GLN A 216 -9.66 20.09 21.56
C GLN A 216 -9.07 21.40 22.07
N PHE A 217 -9.83 22.49 21.96
CA PHE A 217 -9.49 23.75 22.61
C PHE A 217 -9.97 23.71 24.08
N ALA A 218 -9.33 22.86 24.87
CA ALA A 218 -9.62 22.68 26.28
C ALA A 218 -8.32 22.48 27.08
N PRO A 219 -8.30 22.82 28.38
CA PRO A 219 -7.16 22.55 29.24
C PRO A 219 -6.74 21.08 29.21
N GLY A 220 -5.43 20.82 29.10
CA GLY A 220 -4.82 19.51 28.99
C GLY A 220 -4.52 19.03 27.57
N TYR A 221 -4.87 19.81 26.54
CA TYR A 221 -4.55 19.52 25.12
C TYR A 221 -3.52 20.50 24.54
N GLU A 222 -2.92 21.34 25.38
CA GLU A 222 -1.87 22.25 24.99
C GLU A 222 -0.57 21.49 24.71
N PHE A 223 0.15 21.94 23.68
CA PHE A 223 1.50 21.46 23.38
C PHE A 223 2.38 22.68 23.10
N ASN A 224 3.60 22.65 23.63
CA ASN A 224 4.58 23.69 23.36
C ASN A 224 5.48 23.26 22.20
N ILE A 225 5.36 23.94 21.06
CA ILE A 225 6.20 23.66 19.89
C ILE A 225 7.68 24.00 20.11
N PHE A 226 8.00 24.78 21.15
CA PHE A 226 9.37 25.13 21.51
C PHE A 226 10.02 24.11 22.45
N ASP A 227 9.30 23.06 22.86
CA ASP A 227 9.88 22.01 23.70
C ASP A 227 11.05 21.33 22.98
N LEU A 228 12.07 20.97 23.77
CA LEU A 228 13.29 20.34 23.30
C LEU A 228 13.24 18.83 23.48
N GLN A 229 13.98 18.12 22.63
CA GLN A 229 14.25 16.71 22.87
C GLN A 229 14.98 16.52 24.21
N VAL A 230 14.78 15.36 24.83
CA VAL A 230 15.42 15.02 26.10
C VAL A 230 16.94 15.13 25.97
N GLY A 231 17.55 15.93 26.85
CA GLY A 231 19.00 16.16 26.89
C GLY A 231 19.50 17.23 25.93
N CYS A 232 18.63 17.88 25.16
CA CYS A 232 18.99 19.03 24.34
C CYS A 232 18.83 20.34 25.12
N GLU A 233 19.78 21.25 24.93
CA GLU A 233 19.70 22.63 25.44
C GLU A 233 19.28 23.63 24.34
N GLU A 234 19.39 23.25 23.07
CA GLU A 234 18.99 24.02 21.89
C GLU A 234 18.20 23.12 20.94
N PRO A 235 17.32 23.67 20.09
CA PRO A 235 16.60 22.87 19.10
C PRO A 235 17.56 22.28 18.07
N LEU A 236 17.25 21.08 17.59
CA LEU A 236 17.97 20.50 16.45
C LEU A 236 17.76 21.36 15.20
N PRO A 237 18.67 21.32 14.20
CA PRO A 237 18.56 22.14 12.99
C PRO A 237 17.20 22.02 12.27
N LEU A 238 16.61 20.81 12.27
CA LEU A 238 15.32 20.56 11.64
C LEU A 238 14.14 21.09 12.48
N GLU A 239 14.24 21.05 13.80
CA GLU A 239 13.25 21.64 14.72
C GLU A 239 13.27 23.17 14.64
N ARG A 240 14.47 23.76 14.58
CA ARG A 240 14.63 25.18 14.32
C ARG A 240 14.01 25.58 12.98
N ALA A 241 14.31 24.84 11.90
CA ALA A 241 13.72 25.11 10.59
C ALA A 241 12.18 24.97 10.60
N PHE A 242 11.65 24.00 11.35
CA PHE A 242 10.22 23.85 11.58
C PHE A 242 9.62 25.09 12.27
N LEU A 243 10.22 25.54 13.38
CA LEU A 243 9.75 26.73 14.11
C LEU A 243 9.78 27.99 13.23
N GLU A 244 10.87 28.21 12.50
CA GLU A 244 10.99 29.32 11.55
C GLU A 244 9.88 29.29 10.50
N THR A 245 9.63 28.11 9.92
CA THR A 245 8.57 27.92 8.90
C THR A 245 7.18 28.12 9.49
N PHE A 246 6.92 27.54 10.67
CA PHE A 246 5.64 27.62 11.34
C PHE A 246 5.28 29.07 11.71
N LEU A 247 6.20 29.80 12.34
CA LEU A 247 6.00 31.21 12.68
C LEU A 247 5.88 32.09 11.43
N SER A 248 6.62 31.78 10.37
CA SER A 248 6.49 32.50 9.09
C SER A 248 5.10 32.31 8.47
N LEU A 249 4.52 31.11 8.58
CA LEU A 249 3.16 30.85 8.12
C LEU A 249 2.11 31.54 9.00
N LEU A 250 2.29 31.53 10.33
CA LEU A 250 1.36 32.19 11.26
C LEU A 250 1.30 33.70 11.10
N THR A 251 2.41 34.30 10.68
CA THR A 251 2.54 35.75 10.52
C THR A 251 2.28 36.21 9.08
N LEU A 252 1.98 35.28 8.17
CA LEU A 252 1.60 35.58 6.81
C LEU A 252 0.19 36.21 6.79
N PRO A 253 0.00 37.41 6.19
CA PRO A 253 -1.33 37.99 6.10
C PRO A 253 -2.26 37.09 5.26
N PRO A 254 -3.56 36.99 5.59
CA PRO A 254 -4.49 36.07 4.92
C PRO A 254 -4.57 36.26 3.40
N ASP A 255 -4.35 37.50 2.94
CA ASP A 255 -4.57 37.92 1.55
C ASP A 255 -3.30 37.93 0.69
N THR A 256 -2.15 37.51 1.23
CA THR A 256 -0.87 37.54 0.50
C THR A 256 -0.04 36.30 0.74
N SER A 257 0.73 35.91 -0.28
CA SER A 257 1.74 34.85 -0.18
C SER A 257 3.14 35.40 0.12
N LYS A 258 3.30 36.73 0.20
CA LYS A 258 4.58 37.37 0.49
C LYS A 258 4.68 37.76 1.97
N PRO A 259 5.66 37.23 2.71
CA PRO A 259 5.96 37.69 4.07
C PRO A 259 6.32 39.17 4.09
N PHE A 260 6.11 39.84 5.23
CA PHE A 260 6.63 41.19 5.45
C PHE A 260 8.15 41.20 5.36
N GLU A 261 8.71 42.27 4.81
CA GLU A 261 10.16 42.45 4.71
C GLU A 261 10.81 42.44 6.10
N GLY A 262 11.91 41.69 6.27
CA GLY A 262 12.63 41.58 7.54
C GLY A 262 12.01 40.64 8.59
N LEU A 263 10.77 40.18 8.39
CA LEU A 263 10.05 39.38 9.39
C LEU A 263 10.71 38.01 9.61
N VAL A 264 11.22 37.37 8.55
CA VAL A 264 11.93 36.09 8.66
C VAL A 264 13.19 36.23 9.51
N GLN A 265 13.95 37.32 9.35
CA GLN A 265 15.12 37.63 10.17
C GLN A 265 14.72 37.89 11.62
N MET A 266 13.62 38.59 11.84
CA MET A 266 13.09 38.83 13.19
C MET A 266 12.67 37.53 13.87
N ILE A 267 11.96 36.64 13.18
CA ILE A 267 11.56 35.32 13.69
C ILE A 267 12.79 34.54 14.16
N LYS A 268 13.86 34.51 13.36
CA LYS A 268 15.12 33.84 13.74
C LYS A 268 15.71 34.40 15.04
N LEU A 269 15.81 35.72 15.14
CA LEU A 269 16.34 36.40 16.32
C LEU A 269 15.47 36.13 17.56
N VAL A 270 14.15 36.10 17.39
CA VAL A 270 13.20 35.81 18.48
C VAL A 270 13.34 34.36 18.97
N ILE A 271 13.50 33.39 18.06
CA ILE A 271 13.74 31.99 18.43
C ILE A 271 15.04 31.86 19.22
N ASP A 272 16.14 32.43 18.70
CA ASP A 272 17.45 32.36 19.36
C ASP A 272 17.41 33.02 20.75
N GLU A 273 16.75 34.17 20.87
CA GLU A 273 16.58 34.89 22.14
C GLU A 273 15.67 34.13 23.12
N ALA A 274 14.63 33.44 22.65
CA ALA A 274 13.73 32.66 23.48
C ALA A 274 14.47 31.51 24.18
N TYR A 275 15.26 30.74 23.42
CA TYR A 275 16.06 29.65 23.99
C TYR A 275 17.17 30.18 24.92
N ARG A 276 17.85 31.26 24.54
CA ARG A 276 18.86 31.90 25.39
C ARG A 276 18.31 32.31 26.76
N ARG A 277 17.13 32.95 26.79
CA ARG A 277 16.49 33.36 28.05
C ARG A 277 16.11 32.18 28.93
N CYS A 278 15.64 31.07 28.35
CA CYS A 278 15.27 29.89 29.12
C CYS A 278 16.48 29.21 29.79
N LYS A 279 17.68 29.35 29.20
CA LYS A 279 18.95 28.88 29.81
C LYS A 279 19.44 29.75 30.96
N ASP A 280 19.27 31.07 30.84
CA ASP A 280 19.84 32.05 31.77
C ASP A 280 19.01 32.24 33.07
N VAL A 281 17.87 31.56 33.22
CA VAL A 281 17.01 31.66 34.41
C VAL A 281 17.38 30.58 35.44
N PRO A 282 17.72 30.94 36.69
CA PRO A 282 17.89 29.96 37.77
C PRO A 282 16.55 29.24 38.03
N GLY A 283 16.48 27.95 37.73
CA GLY A 283 15.25 27.14 37.75
C GLY A 283 14.52 27.05 36.40
N GLY A 284 15.03 27.71 35.35
CA GLY A 284 14.69 27.47 33.96
C GLY A 284 15.29 26.13 33.52
N HIS A 285 14.70 25.04 33.97
CA HIS A 285 15.12 23.73 33.50
C HIS A 285 14.47 23.51 32.12
N PRO A 286 15.25 23.22 31.06
CA PRO A 286 14.66 22.54 29.91
C PRO A 286 13.96 21.29 30.46
N VAL A 287 12.68 21.11 30.13
CA VAL A 287 11.85 20.05 30.72
C VAL A 287 12.54 18.70 30.52
N HIS A 288 13.19 18.20 31.57
CA HIS A 288 13.72 16.85 31.58
C HIS A 288 12.51 15.94 31.72
N ALA A 289 12.25 15.08 30.73
CA ALA A 289 11.14 14.14 30.80
C ALA A 289 11.27 13.31 32.09
N ILE A 290 10.37 13.55 33.04
CA ILE A 290 10.28 12.80 34.30
C ILE A 290 9.69 11.45 33.96
N GLU A 291 10.32 10.38 34.44
CA GLU A 291 10.00 8.98 34.16
C GLU A 291 8.68 8.47 34.78
N GLN A 292 7.77 9.36 35.20
CA GLN A 292 6.52 8.99 35.86
C GLN A 292 5.36 9.82 35.29
N ILE A 293 4.47 9.14 34.55
CA ILE A 293 3.12 9.61 34.29
C ILE A 293 2.35 9.44 35.60
N ASP A 294 2.48 10.39 36.52
CA ASP A 294 1.56 10.56 37.64
C ASP A 294 1.58 12.06 38.02
N GLU A 295 0.41 12.69 37.88
CA GLU A 295 0.10 14.09 38.23
C GLU A 295 0.97 15.19 37.59
N ILE A 296 0.44 15.80 36.52
CA ILE A 296 1.02 16.95 35.82
C ILE A 296 0.90 18.20 36.71
N ASP A 297 1.98 18.54 37.41
CA ASP A 297 2.21 19.88 37.94
C ASP A 297 2.68 20.81 36.81
N VAL A 298 1.79 21.72 36.43
CA VAL A 298 1.98 22.73 35.39
C VAL A 298 2.98 23.79 35.88
N VAL A 299 4.25 23.64 35.52
CA VAL A 299 5.24 24.70 35.69
C VAL A 299 5.03 25.74 34.58
N ARG A 300 4.50 26.90 35.02
CA ARG A 300 4.39 28.15 34.24
C ARG A 300 5.70 28.48 33.54
N LEU A 301 5.66 28.83 32.24
CA LEU A 301 6.39 29.95 31.66
C LEU A 301 5.84 30.28 30.24
N PHE A 302 5.44 31.55 30.09
CA PHE A 302 4.92 32.26 28.88
C PHE A 302 3.49 31.96 28.40
N ASP A 303 2.54 32.64 29.08
CA ASP A 303 1.16 32.87 28.66
C ASP A 303 1.12 33.83 27.45
N PHE A 304 1.14 33.30 26.21
CA PHE A 304 0.69 34.07 25.04
C PHE A 304 -0.84 33.99 24.96
N ARG A 305 -1.53 34.85 25.73
CA ARG A 305 -2.97 35.13 25.53
C ARG A 305 -3.17 35.88 24.23
N LEU A 306 -3.13 35.18 23.11
CA LEU A 306 -3.79 35.64 21.90
C LEU A 306 -5.21 35.09 21.93
N TRP A 307 -6.16 36.03 22.01
CA TRP A 307 -7.57 35.87 21.66
C TRP A 307 -8.55 35.53 22.82
N ARG A 308 -9.15 36.57 23.40
CA ARG A 308 -10.55 36.53 23.87
C ARG A 308 -11.43 37.17 22.80
N PRO A 309 -12.41 36.47 22.22
CA PRO A 309 -13.54 37.14 21.60
C PRO A 309 -14.48 37.67 22.70
N ALA A 310 -15.14 38.79 22.41
CA ALA A 310 -16.21 39.36 23.23
C ALA A 310 -17.43 38.42 23.30
#